data_AF-A0A7X8N8X3-F1
#
_entry.id   AF-A0A7X8N8X3-F1
#
_cell.length_a   1.000
_cell.length_b   1.000
_cell.length_c   1.000
_cell.angle_alpha   90.00
_cell.angle_beta   90.00
_cell.angle_gamma   90.00
#
_symmetry.space_group_name_H-M   'P 1'
#
loop_
_entity.id
_entity.type
_entity.pdbx_description
1 polymer ?
#
loop_
_entity_poly.entity_id
_entity_poly.type
_entity_poly.pdbx_seq_one_letter_code
_entity_poly.pdbx_strand_id
1 'polypeptide(L)' 'MKETDLSQGEYEVIIDSPGRINIIGEHTDYNNGFVLPTAIDK' A
#
# COMPACT_ATOMS: atom_id res chain seq x y z
N MET A 1 -24.72 9.93 -33.90
CA MET A 1 -23.71 9.95 -32.82
C MET A 1 -24.45 9.51 -31.58
N LYS A 2 -24.17 8.30 -31.07
CA LYS A 2 -24.83 7.83 -29.84
C LYS A 2 -24.09 8.48 -28.67
N GLU A 3 -24.81 9.20 -27.82
CA GLU A 3 -24.33 9.57 -26.50
C GLU A 3 -23.88 8.29 -25.80
N THR A 4 -22.61 8.24 -25.41
CA THR A 4 -22.12 7.25 -24.46
C THR A 4 -22.77 7.58 -23.12
N ASP A 5 -23.84 6.86 -22.80
CA ASP A 5 -24.40 6.78 -21.46
C ASP A 5 -23.32 6.18 -20.55
N LEU A 6 -22.54 7.06 -19.93
CA LEU A 6 -21.73 6.71 -18.76
C LEU A 6 -22.71 6.60 -17.59
N SER A 7 -23.54 5.55 -17.61
CA SER A 7 -24.38 5.19 -16.48
C SER A 7 -23.46 5.08 -15.26
N GLN A 8 -23.71 5.94 -14.28
CA GLN A 8 -22.93 6.10 -13.06
C GLN A 8 -22.95 4.79 -12.28
N GLY A 9 -21.97 3.92 -12.54
CA GLY A 9 -21.68 2.79 -11.68
C GLY A 9 -21.13 3.32 -10.36
N GLU A 10 -21.69 2.88 -9.25
CA GLU A 10 -21.08 3.06 -7.93
C GLU A 10 -19.77 2.25 -7.93
N TYR A 11 -18.63 2.93 -7.98
CA TYR A 11 -17.32 2.28 -7.88
C TYR A 11 -16.91 2.23 -6.41
N GLU A 12 -16.74 1.03 -5.87
CA GLU A 12 -16.16 0.84 -4.54
C GLU A 12 -14.64 0.99 -4.63
N VAL A 13 -14.07 1.95 -3.90
CA VAL A 13 -12.62 2.12 -3.81
C VAL A 13 -12.10 1.29 -2.63
N ILE A 14 -11.32 0.26 -2.94
CA ILE A 14 -10.64 -0.54 -1.93
C ILE A 14 -9.22 0.01 -1.74
N ILE A 15 -8.89 0.39 -0.52
CA ILE A 15 -7.55 0.84 -0.13
C ILE A 15 -6.94 -0.25 0.75
N ASP A 16 -5.78 -0.76 0.34
CA ASP A 16 -5.01 -1.74 1.10
C ASP A 16 -3.60 -1.20 1.39
N SER A 17 -3.12 -1.43 2.61
CA SER A 17 -1.83 -0.98 3.10
C SER A 17 -1.34 -1.96 4.18
N PRO A 18 -0.57 -3.00 3.80
CA PRO A 18 -0.14 -4.02 4.74
C PRO A 18 0.79 -3.44 5.80
N GLY A 19 0.75 -4.05 6.99
CA GLY A 19 1.78 -3.82 8.00
C GLY A 19 3.15 -4.30 7.49
N ARG A 20 4.21 -3.92 8.21
CA ARG A 20 5.56 -4.47 7.97
C ARG A 20 6.20 -4.92 9.28
N ILE A 21 7.14 -5.85 9.16
CA ILE A 21 8.12 -6.17 10.21
C ILE A 21 9.51 -5.92 9.65
N ASN A 22 10.45 -5.53 10.51
CA ASN A 22 11.86 -5.49 10.14
C ASN A 22 12.51 -6.83 10.48
N ILE A 23 13.16 -7.44 9.49
CA ILE A 23 13.94 -8.68 9.68
C ILE A 23 15.29 -8.36 10.32
N ILE A 24 15.89 -7.23 9.94
CA ILE A 24 17.13 -6.68 10.51
C ILE A 24 17.18 -5.15 10.34
N GLY A 25 17.98 -4.48 11.18
CA GLY A 25 18.15 -3.02 11.14
C GLY A 25 17.19 -2.27 12.07
N GLU A 26 16.78 -2.90 13.18
CA GLU A 26 16.08 -2.16 14.23
C GLU A 26 16.96 -1.01 14.74
N HIS A 27 16.34 0.15 14.93
CA HIS A 27 17.00 1.34 15.47
C HIS A 27 18.14 1.93 14.60
N THR A 28 18.26 1.51 13.33
CA THR A 28 19.25 2.09 12.40
C THR A 28 18.65 3.05 11.39
N ASP A 29 17.35 2.94 11.14
CA ASP A 29 16.59 3.72 10.16
C ASP A 29 16.63 5.23 10.44
N TYR A 30 16.53 5.65 11.70
CA TYR A 30 16.62 7.07 12.08
C TYR A 30 18.02 7.67 11.94
N ASN A 31 19.04 6.84 11.72
CA ASN A 31 20.43 7.27 11.51
C ASN A 31 20.85 7.18 10.03
N ASN A 32 19.91 7.12 9.09
CA ASN A 32 20.17 6.85 7.66
C ASN A 32 20.82 5.48 7.41
N GLY A 33 20.64 4.52 8.33
CA GLY A 33 21.08 3.14 8.17
C GLY A 33 20.15 2.34 7.25
N PHE A 34 20.69 1.27 6.66
CA PHE A 34 19.88 0.34 5.87
C PHE A 34 19.07 -0.59 6.77
N VAL A 35 17.85 -0.90 6.34
CA VAL A 35 16.95 -1.86 7.00
C VAL A 35 16.48 -2.91 6.00
N LEU A 36 16.12 -4.10 6.48
CA LEU A 36 15.49 -5.14 5.67
C LEU A 36 14.06 -5.37 6.14
N PRO A 37 13.09 -4.55 5.70
CA PRO A 37 11.69 -4.73 6.03
C PRO A 37 11.03 -5.76 5.10
N THR A 38 9.98 -6.40 5.60
CA THR A 38 9.05 -7.16 4.77
C THR A 38 7.63 -6.79 5.13
N ALA A 39 6.75 -6.72 4.13
CA ALA A 39 5.31 -6.65 4.38
C ALA A 39 4.87 -7.94 5.08
N ILE A 40 3.87 -7.82 5.95
CA ILE A 40 3.22 -8.98 6.57
C ILE A 40 1.84 -9.16 5.96
N ASP A 41 1.47 -10.42 5.75
CA ASP A 41 0.13 -10.79 5.36
C ASP A 41 -0.80 -10.66 6.59
N LYS A 42 -2.00 -10.13 6.38
CA LYS A 42 -3.06 -10.04 7.39
C LYS A 42 -4.38 -10.50 6.82
#